data_AF-A0A5C6A2I4-F1
#
_entry.id   AF-A0A5C6A2I4-F1
#
_cell.length_a   1.000
_cell.length_b   1.000
_cell.length_c   1.000
_cell.angle_alpha   90.00
_cell.angle_beta   90.00
_cell.angle_gamma   90.00
#
_symmetry.space_group_name_H-M   'P 1'
#
loop_
_entity.id
_entity.type
_entity.pdbx_description
1 polymer ?
#
loop_
_entity_poly.entity_id
_entity_poly.type
_entity_poly.pdbx_seq_one_letter_code
_entity_poly.pdbx_strand_id
1 'polypeptide(L)'
;MRQQHRSKLAQRPGFVMISVLVLLVVTAALATGWTTSVLQGRRQARLELKQRQAERLAEVAVARAVARLNAEPDYAGEVWQVSAVQLGQEYGAEVQITIDATDGGGAQRVIAQVALSPIADSPVRHTISHRF
;
A
#
# COMPACT_ATOMS: atom_id res chain seq x y z
N MET A 1 -71.86 -36.32 -16.11
CA MET A 1 -70.90 -36.79 -15.09
C MET A 1 -69.52 -36.94 -15.72
N ARG A 2 -68.54 -36.10 -15.34
CA ARG A 2 -67.09 -36.43 -15.38
C ARG A 2 -66.34 -35.36 -14.60
N GLN A 3 -65.71 -35.80 -13.52
CA GLN A 3 -65.12 -35.00 -12.47
C GLN A 3 -63.82 -34.33 -12.94
N GLN A 4 -63.69 -33.04 -12.65
CA GLN A 4 -62.42 -32.32 -12.73
C GLN A 4 -61.58 -32.69 -11.50
N HIS A 5 -60.52 -33.46 -11.69
CA HIS A 5 -59.47 -33.62 -10.69
C HIS A 5 -58.68 -32.30 -10.60
N ARG A 6 -59.12 -31.39 -9.73
CA ARG A 6 -58.26 -30.29 -9.26
C ARG A 6 -57.25 -30.90 -8.28
N SER A 7 -56.08 -31.23 -8.78
CA SER A 7 -54.90 -31.46 -7.95
C SER A 7 -54.58 -30.16 -7.20
N LYS A 8 -55.12 -30.03 -5.99
CA LYS A 8 -54.57 -29.10 -5.01
C LYS A 8 -53.23 -29.68 -4.56
N LEU A 9 -52.18 -29.37 -5.33
CA LEU A 9 -50.83 -29.32 -4.77
C LEU A 9 -50.93 -28.33 -3.60
N ALA A 10 -51.08 -28.86 -2.40
CA ALA A 10 -51.01 -28.10 -1.17
C ALA A 10 -49.57 -27.63 -1.02
N GLN A 11 -49.22 -26.59 -1.78
CA GLN A 11 -47.99 -25.85 -1.62
C GLN A 11 -48.05 -25.25 -0.22
N ARG A 12 -47.26 -25.78 0.70
CA ARG A 12 -47.12 -25.28 2.06
C ARG A 12 -46.51 -23.87 1.95
N PRO A 13 -47.28 -22.78 2.15
CA PRO A 13 -46.78 -21.43 1.93
C PRO A 13 -45.61 -21.08 2.86
N GLY A 14 -45.51 -21.76 4.01
CA GLY A 14 -44.39 -21.60 4.93
C GLY A 14 -43.03 -22.06 4.37
N PHE A 15 -42.99 -23.08 3.51
CA PHE A 15 -41.70 -23.56 2.95
C PHE A 15 -41.11 -22.53 1.99
N VAL A 16 -41.96 -21.96 1.11
CA VAL A 16 -41.54 -20.90 0.19
C VAL A 16 -41.03 -19.68 0.96
N MET A 17 -41.71 -19.29 2.04
CA MET A 17 -41.31 -18.16 2.87
C MET A 17 -39.97 -18.39 3.57
N ILE A 18 -39.73 -19.60 4.12
CA ILE A 18 -38.45 -19.96 4.73
C ILE A 18 -37.33 -19.96 3.68
N SER A 19 -37.57 -20.53 2.49
CA SER A 19 -36.58 -20.54 1.41
C SER A 19 -36.18 -19.13 0.98
N VAL A 20 -37.14 -18.21 0.84
CA VAL A 20 -36.87 -16.81 0.52
C VAL A 20 -36.08 -16.12 1.62
N LEU A 21 -36.42 -16.36 2.89
CA LEU A 21 -35.72 -15.76 4.04
C LEU A 21 -34.28 -16.26 4.12
N VAL A 22 -34.04 -17.56 3.93
CA VAL A 22 -32.69 -18.14 3.86
C VAL A 22 -31.91 -17.54 2.70
N LEU A 23 -32.52 -17.43 1.51
CA LEU A 23 -31.86 -16.79 0.36
C LEU A 23 -31.46 -15.35 0.70
N LEU A 24 -32.35 -14.58 1.31
CA LEU A 24 -32.12 -13.19 1.65
C LEU A 24 -31.00 -13.02 2.69
N VAL A 25 -30.95 -13.92 3.68
CA VAL A 25 -29.85 -13.97 4.67
C VAL A 25 -28.52 -14.31 3.98
N VAL A 26 -28.50 -15.30 3.08
CA VAL A 26 -27.29 -15.67 2.33
C VAL A 26 -26.83 -14.52 1.43
N THR A 27 -27.74 -13.86 0.71
CA THR A 27 -27.39 -12.71 -0.14
C THR A 27 -26.88 -11.53 0.70
N ALA A 28 -27.50 -11.24 1.84
CA ALA A 28 -27.04 -10.18 2.75
C ALA A 28 -25.65 -10.48 3.32
N ALA A 29 -25.39 -11.74 3.71
CA ALA A 29 -24.08 -12.17 4.20
C ALA A 29 -22.98 -12.01 3.13
N LEU A 30 -23.26 -12.41 1.89
CA LEU A 30 -22.34 -12.23 0.75
C LEU A 30 -22.08 -10.75 0.45
N ALA A 31 -23.13 -9.92 0.41
CA ALA A 31 -23.01 -8.49 0.17
C ALA A 31 -22.16 -7.79 1.25
N THR A 32 -22.27 -8.23 2.51
CA THR A 32 -21.49 -7.72 3.63
C THR A 32 -20.01 -8.14 3.53
N GLY A 33 -19.75 -9.38 3.12
CA GLY A 33 -18.38 -9.86 2.87
C GLY A 33 -17.68 -9.14 1.71
N TRP A 34 -18.43 -8.73 0.69
CA TRP A 34 -17.88 -7.98 -0.45
C TRP A 34 -17.60 -6.51 -0.12
N THR A 35 -18.43 -5.89 0.72
CA THR A 35 -18.19 -4.50 1.15
C THR A 35 -16.95 -4.40 2.05
N THR A 36 -16.72 -5.37 2.93
CA THR A 36 -15.52 -5.41 3.76
C THR A 36 -14.25 -5.68 2.96
N SER A 37 -14.31 -6.55 1.94
CA SER A 37 -13.15 -6.83 1.08
C SER A 37 -12.73 -5.63 0.23
N VAL A 38 -13.68 -4.86 -0.29
CA VAL A 38 -13.39 -3.61 -1.03
C VAL A 38 -12.74 -2.56 -0.11
N LEU A 39 -13.20 -2.47 1.14
CA LEU A 39 -12.65 -1.53 2.11
C LEU A 39 -11.21 -1.93 2.53
N GLN A 40 -10.95 -3.23 2.68
CA GLN A 40 -9.61 -3.76 2.96
C GLN A 40 -8.66 -3.57 1.76
N GLY A 41 -9.13 -3.82 0.53
CA GLY A 41 -8.34 -3.63 -0.69
C GLY A 41 -7.87 -2.18 -0.87
N ARG A 42 -8.70 -1.19 -0.50
CA ARG A 42 -8.29 0.23 -0.53
C ARG A 42 -7.17 0.54 0.47
N ARG A 43 -7.19 -0.07 1.65
CA ARG A 43 -6.11 0.11 2.64
C ARG A 43 -4.81 -0.51 2.13
N GLN A 44 -4.88 -1.70 1.55
CA GLN A 44 -3.73 -2.40 1.02
C GLN A 44 -3.10 -1.65 -0.17
N ALA A 45 -3.91 -1.19 -1.13
CA ALA A 45 -3.43 -0.39 -2.26
C ALA A 45 -2.73 0.91 -1.83
N ARG A 46 -3.20 1.57 -0.76
CA ARG A 46 -2.56 2.76 -0.20
C ARG A 46 -1.19 2.46 0.42
N LEU A 47 -1.04 1.31 1.08
CA LEU A 47 0.24 0.90 1.65
C LEU A 47 1.24 0.54 0.54
N GLU A 48 0.79 -0.19 -0.49
CA GLU A 48 1.62 -0.51 -1.65
C GLU A 48 2.09 0.75 -2.38
N LEU A 49 1.21 1.73 -2.59
CA LEU A 49 1.58 3.00 -3.20
C LEU A 49 2.66 3.75 -2.39
N LYS A 50 2.49 3.80 -1.05
CA LYS A 50 3.48 4.42 -0.15
C LYS A 50 4.83 3.73 -0.25
N GLN A 51 4.86 2.39 -0.22
CA GLN A 51 6.10 1.63 -0.35
C GLN A 51 6.80 1.91 -1.69
N ARG A 52 6.05 1.89 -2.80
CA ARG A 52 6.59 2.19 -4.13
C ARG A 52 7.13 3.61 -4.24
N GLN A 53 6.48 4.59 -3.62
CA GLN A 53 6.99 5.96 -3.60
C GLN A 53 8.25 6.10 -2.74
N ALA A 54 8.32 5.45 -1.58
CA ALA A 54 9.53 5.43 -0.75
C ALA A 54 10.71 4.79 -1.49
N GLU A 55 10.46 3.67 -2.18
CA GLU A 55 11.43 2.96 -3.02
C GLU A 55 12.00 3.88 -4.11
N ARG A 56 11.14 4.53 -4.90
CA ARG A 56 11.60 5.46 -5.94
C ARG A 56 12.36 6.67 -5.37
N LEU A 57 11.93 7.20 -4.23
CA LEU A 57 12.65 8.30 -3.59
C LEU A 57 14.04 7.87 -3.14
N ALA A 58 14.18 6.65 -2.63
CA ALA A 58 15.47 6.10 -2.22
C ALA A 58 16.39 5.88 -3.43
N GLU A 59 15.87 5.38 -4.55
CA GLU A 59 16.61 5.22 -5.79
C GLU A 59 17.14 6.56 -6.32
N VAL A 60 16.28 7.59 -6.36
CA VAL A 60 16.67 8.95 -6.78
C VAL A 60 17.71 9.53 -5.82
N ALA A 61 17.58 9.29 -4.52
CA ALA A 61 18.54 9.75 -3.51
C ALA A 61 19.92 9.12 -3.71
N VAL A 62 19.98 7.81 -3.98
CA VAL A 62 21.23 7.13 -4.32
C VAL A 62 21.82 7.73 -5.59
N ALA A 63 21.06 7.80 -6.69
CA ALA A 63 21.54 8.34 -7.97
C ALA A 63 22.10 9.76 -7.83
N ARG A 64 21.42 10.61 -7.04
CA ARG A 64 21.87 11.97 -6.72
C ARG A 64 23.17 11.97 -5.91
N ALA A 65 23.27 11.11 -4.90
CA ALA A 65 24.49 10.99 -4.10
C ALA A 65 25.69 10.54 -4.96
N VAL A 66 25.50 9.60 -5.88
CA VAL A 66 26.53 9.18 -6.84
C VAL A 66 26.99 10.35 -7.68
N ALA A 67 26.04 11.09 -8.27
CA ALA A 67 26.34 12.22 -9.13
C ALA A 67 27.10 13.32 -8.38
N ARG A 68 26.73 13.59 -7.12
CA ARG A 68 27.45 14.53 -6.26
C ARG A 68 28.83 14.03 -5.88
N LEU A 69 28.98 12.77 -5.49
CA LEU A 69 30.27 12.21 -5.10
C LEU A 69 31.28 12.23 -6.26
N ASN A 70 30.82 12.02 -7.49
CA ASN A 70 31.65 12.14 -8.69
C ASN A 70 32.09 13.59 -8.99
N ALA A 71 31.28 14.59 -8.62
CA ALA A 71 31.59 16.00 -8.80
C ALA A 71 32.40 16.59 -7.63
N GLU A 72 32.10 16.14 -6.42
CA GLU A 72 32.61 16.62 -5.13
C GLU A 72 32.97 15.40 -4.26
N PRO A 73 34.25 14.95 -4.28
CA PRO A 73 34.70 13.77 -3.55
C PRO A 73 34.53 13.85 -2.02
N ASP A 74 34.49 15.06 -1.47
CA ASP A 74 34.33 15.33 -0.04
C ASP A 74 32.85 15.38 0.41
N TYR A 75 31.91 15.00 -0.46
CA TYR A 75 30.49 14.97 -0.13
C TYR A 75 30.19 13.93 0.97
N ALA A 76 29.78 14.40 2.15
CA ALA A 76 29.49 13.57 3.33
C ALA A 76 28.04 13.07 3.42
N GLY A 77 27.14 13.55 2.55
CA GLY A 77 25.70 13.29 2.62
C GLY A 77 24.87 14.56 2.79
N GLU A 78 23.55 14.42 2.72
CA GLU A 78 22.61 15.54 2.86
C GLU A 78 21.25 15.05 3.38
N VAL A 79 20.50 15.95 4.00
CA VAL A 79 19.09 15.73 4.37
C VAL A 79 18.25 16.71 3.57
N TRP A 80 17.21 16.21 2.91
CA TRP A 80 16.26 17.04 2.19
C TRP A 80 14.82 16.62 2.47
N GLN A 81 13.95 17.62 2.53
CA GLN A 81 12.54 17.49 2.81
C GLN A 81 11.77 17.68 1.51
N VAL A 82 10.85 16.77 1.22
CA VAL A 82 9.95 16.85 0.07
C VAL A 82 8.55 17.11 0.59
N SER A 83 8.00 18.25 0.20
CA SER A 83 6.67 18.65 0.64
C SER A 83 5.58 17.75 0.06
N ALA A 84 4.44 17.69 0.75
CA ALA A 84 3.25 16.98 0.29
C ALA A 84 2.79 17.43 -1.11
N VAL A 85 2.92 18.74 -1.40
CA VAL A 85 2.60 19.33 -2.71
C VAL A 85 3.51 18.79 -3.81
N GLN A 86 4.81 18.65 -3.54
CA GLN A 86 5.78 18.09 -4.50
C GLN A 86 5.57 16.58 -4.72
N LEU A 87 5.12 15.84 -3.70
CA LEU A 87 4.75 14.43 -3.85
C LEU A 87 3.38 14.24 -4.53
N GLY A 88 2.55 15.28 -4.58
CA GLY A 88 1.15 15.16 -4.99
C GLY A 88 0.35 14.25 -4.05
N GLN A 89 0.70 14.22 -2.76
CA GLN A 89 0.09 13.36 -1.74
C GLN A 89 -0.35 14.20 -0.53
N GLU A 90 -1.07 13.57 0.41
CA GLU A 90 -1.43 14.19 1.70
C GLU A 90 -0.28 14.17 2.74
N TYR A 91 0.88 13.61 2.38
CA TYR A 91 2.04 13.44 3.25
C TYR A 91 3.33 13.91 2.57
N GLY A 92 4.29 14.37 3.37
CA GLY A 92 5.64 14.69 2.93
C GLY A 92 6.60 13.50 3.07
N ALA A 93 7.85 13.72 2.65
CA ALA A 93 8.93 12.77 2.81
C ALA A 93 10.20 13.47 3.29
N GLU A 94 10.92 12.83 4.20
CA GLU A 94 12.28 13.20 4.55
C GLU A 94 13.24 12.17 3.97
N VAL A 95 14.28 12.66 3.31
CA VAL A 95 15.31 11.82 2.70
C VAL A 95 16.65 12.20 3.31
N GLN A 96 17.29 11.22 3.95
CA GLN A 96 18.62 11.35 4.53
C GLN A 96 19.61 10.48 3.75
N ILE A 97 20.67 11.10 3.27
CA ILE A 97 21.78 10.45 2.58
C ILE A 97 22.98 10.49 3.51
N THR A 98 23.58 9.32 3.76
CA THR A 98 24.82 9.17 4.52
C THR A 98 25.82 8.40 3.68
N ILE A 99 27.08 8.80 3.74
CA ILE A 99 28.17 8.18 3.00
C ILE A 99 29.12 7.51 3.99
N ASP A 100 29.20 6.18 3.94
CA ASP A 100 30.09 5.40 4.78
C ASP A 100 31.33 4.99 3.97
N ALA A 101 32.51 5.30 4.50
CA ALA A 101 33.75 4.71 3.99
C ALA A 101 33.83 3.25 4.45
N THR A 102 33.99 2.31 3.53
CA THR A 102 34.13 0.90 3.90
C THR A 102 35.59 0.60 4.22
N ASP A 103 35.86 0.03 5.39
CA ASP A 103 37.19 -0.42 5.79
C ASP A 103 37.67 -1.52 4.82
N GLY A 104 38.65 -1.21 3.97
CA GLY A 104 39.24 -2.19 3.04
C GLY A 104 39.52 -1.72 1.61
N GLY A 105 39.78 -0.44 1.38
CA GLY A 105 40.38 0.05 0.14
C GLY A 105 39.36 0.63 -0.86
N GLY A 106 39.33 1.96 -0.96
CA GLY A 106 38.72 2.74 -2.05
C GLY A 106 37.20 2.69 -2.21
N ALA A 107 36.53 1.68 -1.64
CA ALA A 107 35.10 1.48 -1.81
C ALA A 107 34.31 2.37 -0.84
N GLN A 108 33.39 3.16 -1.39
CA GLN A 108 32.48 4.02 -0.63
C GLN A 108 31.07 3.45 -0.72
N ARG A 109 30.37 3.40 0.42
CA ARG A 109 28.98 2.93 0.52
C ARG A 109 28.06 4.13 0.70
N VAL A 110 27.14 4.32 -0.23
CA VAL A 110 26.07 5.31 -0.11
C VAL A 110 24.88 4.65 0.55
N ILE A 111 24.39 5.21 1.64
CA ILE A 111 23.18 4.78 2.35
C ILE A 111 22.13 5.88 2.20
N ALA A 112 21.05 5.60 1.47
CA ALA A 112 19.91 6.50 1.39
C ALA A 112 18.76 5.96 2.25
N GLN A 113 18.25 6.79 3.15
CA GLN A 113 17.13 6.50 4.03
C GLN A 113 15.98 7.45 3.73
N VAL A 114 14.82 6.90 3.38
CA VAL A 114 13.61 7.68 3.16
C VAL A 114 12.65 7.41 4.29
N ALA A 115 12.12 8.46 4.91
CA ALA A 115 11.04 8.41 5.88
C ALA A 115 9.81 9.12 5.29
N LEU A 116 8.77 8.34 4.98
CA LEU A 116 7.45 8.90 4.67
C LEU A 116 6.73 9.19 5.98
N SER A 117 6.55 10.47 6.32
CA SER A 117 5.84 10.88 7.53
C SER A 117 4.38 11.20 7.21
N PRO A 118 3.41 10.42 7.72
CA PRO A 118 2.09 10.97 7.97
C PRO A 118 2.16 11.90 9.18
N ILE A 119 1.19 12.82 9.31
CA ILE A 119 0.94 13.61 10.53
C ILE A 119 0.74 12.73 11.79
N ALA A 120 0.54 11.41 11.62
CA ALA A 120 0.45 10.47 12.72
C ALA A 120 1.11 9.11 12.36
N ASP A 121 2.22 8.87 13.05
CA ASP A 121 2.79 7.59 13.47
C ASP A 121 3.43 6.65 12.44
N SER A 122 4.68 6.28 12.76
CA SER A 122 5.61 5.34 12.10
C SER A 122 6.14 5.72 10.70
N PRO A 123 7.40 6.21 10.59
CA PRO A 123 8.02 6.46 9.29
C PRO A 123 8.26 5.12 8.56
N VAL A 124 7.79 5.01 7.32
CA VAL A 124 8.23 3.93 6.42
C VAL A 124 9.69 4.22 6.09
N ARG A 125 10.63 3.53 6.74
CA ARG A 125 12.07 3.67 6.51
C ARG A 125 12.51 2.68 5.44
N HIS A 126 12.91 3.19 4.28
CA HIS A 126 13.54 2.38 3.24
C HIS A 126 15.01 2.72 3.11
N THR A 127 15.87 1.70 3.15
CA THR A 127 17.33 1.87 3.09
C THR A 127 17.86 1.18 1.85
N ILE A 128 18.46 1.95 0.94
CA ILE A 128 19.21 1.40 -0.20
C ILE A 128 20.69 1.68 0.02
N SER A 129 21.52 0.66 -0.12
CA SER A 129 22.98 0.78 -0.06
C SER A 129 23.60 0.51 -1.42
N HIS A 130 24.40 1.43 -1.95
CA HIS A 130 25.17 1.23 -3.18
C HIS A 130 26.66 1.29 -2.88
N ARG A 131 27.43 0.32 -3.39
CA ARG A 131 28.90 0.26 -3.25
C ARG A 131 29.56 0.69 -4.56
N PHE A 132 30.58 1.54 -4.45
CA PHE A 132 31.50 1.88 -5.53
C PHE A 132 32.76 1.02 -5.46
#